data_AF-A0A241W474-F1
#
_entry.id   AF-A0A241W474-F1
#
_cell.length_a   1.000
_cell.length_b   1.000
_cell.length_c   1.000
_cell.angle_alpha   90.00
_cell.angle_beta   90.00
_cell.angle_gamma   90.00
#
_symmetry.space_group_name_H-M   'P 1'
#
loop_
_entity.id
_entity.type
_entity.pdbx_description
1 polymer ?
#
loop_
_entity_poly.entity_id
_entity_poly.type
_entity_poly.pdbx_seq_one_letter_code
_entity_poly.pdbx_strand_id
1 'polypeptide(L)'
;MNNLKALTFINITLAFLWFYQGLVPKLLFTNTDEIAIWQWVGLSYDHAKLAGQTSGIIEIFFGLAFLCTTHRYLHFLSIFGLICLLILVACLLPNTLIGAFNPVVMNIAMINLSILYLFLKPTQVQIPIPKI
;
A
#
# COMPACT_ATOMS: atom_id res chain seq x y z
N MET A 1 -22.39 16.78 -3.19
CA MET A 1 -21.51 16.95 -4.37
C MET A 1 -21.02 15.59 -4.81
N ASN A 2 -21.09 15.28 -6.11
CA ASN A 2 -20.75 13.95 -6.61
C ASN A 2 -19.22 13.80 -6.75
N ASN A 3 -18.56 13.27 -5.72
CA ASN A 3 -17.09 13.17 -5.63
C ASN A 3 -16.48 12.04 -6.49
N LEU A 4 -17.26 11.43 -7.38
CA LEU A 4 -16.85 10.23 -8.14
C LEU A 4 -15.52 10.42 -8.88
N LYS A 5 -15.30 11.57 -9.54
CA LYS A 5 -14.04 11.83 -10.25
C LYS A 5 -12.83 11.80 -9.32
N ALA A 6 -12.95 12.38 -8.13
CA ALA A 6 -11.89 12.39 -7.12
C ALA A 6 -11.64 10.98 -6.55
N LEU A 7 -12.71 10.24 -6.24
CA LEU A 7 -12.61 8.85 -5.75
C LEU A 7 -11.92 7.94 -6.78
N THR A 8 -12.30 8.04 -8.05
CA THR A 8 -11.66 7.28 -9.14
C THR A 8 -10.19 7.66 -9.30
N PHE A 9 -9.87 8.95 -9.25
CA PHE A 9 -8.49 9.41 -9.34
C PHE A 9 -7.63 8.84 -8.21
N ILE A 10 -8.13 8.90 -6.97
CA ILE A 10 -7.43 8.31 -5.81
C ILE A 10 -7.16 6.82 -6.01
N ASN A 11 -8.15 6.06 -6.47
CA ASN A 11 -7.99 4.62 -6.71
C ASN A 11 -6.97 4.32 -7.79
N ILE A 12 -6.99 5.04 -8.92
CA ILE A 12 -6.01 4.88 -9.99
C ILE A 12 -4.60 5.23 -9.50
N THR A 13 -4.46 6.31 -8.72
CA THR A 13 -3.16 6.70 -8.14
C THR A 13 -2.65 5.63 -7.18
N LEU A 14 -3.49 5.11 -6.28
CA LEU A 14 -3.11 4.03 -5.36
C LEU A 14 -2.77 2.74 -6.10
N ALA A 15 -3.53 2.39 -7.14
CA ALA A 15 -3.25 1.24 -7.99
C ALA A 15 -1.85 1.34 -8.61
N PHE A 16 -1.53 2.50 -9.20
CA PHE A 16 -0.22 2.75 -9.79
C PHE A 16 0.90 2.66 -8.77
N LEU A 17 0.74 3.28 -7.59
CA LEU A 17 1.79 3.31 -6.57
C LEU A 17 2.07 1.92 -5.97
N TRP A 18 1.02 1.16 -5.61
CA TRP A 18 1.17 -0.23 -5.16
C TRP A 18 1.76 -1.14 -6.23
N PHE A 19 1.33 -0.97 -7.48
CA PHE A 19 1.89 -1.70 -8.62
C PHE A 19 3.37 -1.37 -8.81
N TYR A 20 3.75 -0.10 -8.75
CA TYR A 20 5.12 0.33 -8.95
C TYR A 20 6.06 -0.21 -7.87
N GLN A 21 5.69 -0.11 -6.59
CA GLN A 21 6.52 -0.64 -5.50
C GLN A 21 6.62 -2.17 -5.54
N GLY A 22 5.59 -2.86 -6.02
CA GLY A 22 5.64 -4.31 -6.19
C GLY A 22 6.46 -4.74 -7.40
N LEU A 23 6.42 -3.97 -8.48
CA LEU A 23 7.08 -4.32 -9.73
C LEU A 23 8.55 -3.90 -9.76
N VAL A 24 8.83 -2.63 -9.53
CA VAL A 24 10.14 -2.05 -9.84
C VAL A 24 11.22 -2.50 -8.85
N PRO A 25 11.11 -2.21 -7.54
CA PRO A 25 12.17 -2.55 -6.59
C PRO A 25 12.16 -4.02 -6.16
N LYS A 26 11.08 -4.78 -6.43
CA LYS A 26 10.98 -6.19 -6.00
C LYS A 26 11.17 -7.20 -7.14
N LEU A 27 10.66 -6.94 -8.35
CA LEU A 27 10.73 -7.89 -9.47
C LEU A 27 11.75 -7.50 -10.55
N LEU A 28 11.69 -6.27 -11.08
CA LEU A 28 12.56 -5.84 -12.20
C LEU A 28 13.99 -5.55 -11.75
N PHE A 29 14.12 -4.80 -10.65
CA PHE A 29 15.39 -4.38 -10.08
C PHE A 29 15.37 -4.71 -8.60
N THR A 30 15.36 -6.02 -8.28
CA THR A 30 15.28 -6.50 -6.90
C THR A 30 16.35 -5.83 -6.03
N ASN A 31 15.88 -4.92 -5.17
CA ASN A 31 16.74 -4.11 -4.30
C ASN A 31 17.34 -4.99 -3.19
N THR A 32 18.59 -4.72 -2.83
CA THR A 32 19.27 -5.35 -1.70
C THR A 32 18.54 -5.13 -0.38
N ASP A 33 17.86 -3.99 -0.21
CA ASP A 33 17.07 -3.69 0.99
C ASP A 33 15.91 -4.67 1.17
N GLU A 34 15.23 -5.04 0.07
CA GLU A 34 14.13 -6.01 0.09
C GLU A 34 14.64 -7.41 0.48
N ILE A 35 15.83 -7.78 0.02
CA ILE A 35 16.48 -9.05 0.39
C ILE A 35 16.91 -9.02 1.87
N ALA A 36 17.51 -7.91 2.32
CA ALA A 36 18.01 -7.74 3.67
C ALA A 36 16.93 -7.92 4.75
N ILE A 37 15.70 -7.42 4.49
CA ILE A 37 14.54 -7.63 5.37
C ILE A 37 14.32 -9.12 5.65
N TRP A 38 14.31 -9.94 4.60
CA TRP A 38 14.05 -11.38 4.71
C TRP A 38 15.24 -12.17 5.25
N GLN A 39 16.47 -11.72 5.00
CA GLN A 39 17.66 -12.29 5.64
C GLN A 39 17.68 -12.01 7.15
N TRP A 40 17.10 -10.89 7.59
CA TRP A 40 16.94 -10.58 9.02
C TRP A 40 16.05 -11.61 9.74
N VAL A 41 15.13 -12.24 9.02
CA VAL A 41 14.26 -13.33 9.51
C VAL A 41 14.98 -14.70 9.47
N GLY A 42 16.23 -14.75 8.98
CA GLY A 42 17.05 -15.96 8.95
C GLY A 42 17.00 -16.74 7.62
N LEU A 43 16.41 -16.18 6.57
CA LEU A 43 16.40 -16.82 5.25
C LEU A 43 17.78 -16.74 4.57
N SER A 44 18.16 -17.80 3.84
CA SER A 44 19.32 -17.73 2.94
C SER A 44 19.06 -16.74 1.81
N TYR A 45 20.11 -16.26 1.15
CA TYR A 45 20.00 -15.25 0.10
C TYR A 45 18.96 -15.60 -0.98
N ASP A 46 18.97 -16.82 -1.51
CA ASP A 46 18.04 -17.23 -2.57
C ASP A 46 16.58 -17.27 -2.08
N HIS A 47 16.35 -17.77 -0.87
CA HIS A 47 15.01 -17.79 -0.26
C HIS A 47 14.53 -16.37 0.09
N ALA A 48 15.43 -15.51 0.59
CA ALA A 48 15.13 -14.12 0.90
C ALA A 48 14.76 -13.33 -0.37
N LYS A 49 15.50 -13.53 -1.46
CA LYS A 49 15.19 -12.96 -2.77
C LYS A 49 13.83 -13.42 -3.27
N LEU A 50 13.54 -14.72 -3.18
CA LEU A 50 12.25 -15.27 -3.59
C LEU A 50 11.09 -14.76 -2.72
N ALA A 51 11.29 -14.62 -1.41
CA ALA A 51 10.29 -14.04 -0.51
C ALA A 51 10.03 -12.55 -0.83
N GLY A 52 11.08 -11.77 -1.08
CA GLY A 52 10.99 -10.39 -1.54
C GLY A 52 10.21 -10.27 -2.85
N GLN A 53 10.54 -11.07 -3.86
CA GLN A 53 9.82 -11.11 -5.14
C GLN A 53 8.35 -11.52 -4.97
N THR A 54 8.09 -12.50 -4.11
CA THR A 54 6.72 -12.94 -3.78
C THR A 54 5.91 -11.82 -3.15
N SER A 55 6.50 -11.06 -2.23
CA SER A 55 5.83 -9.89 -1.64
C SER A 55 5.49 -8.84 -2.71
N GLY A 56 6.36 -8.66 -3.73
CA GLY A 56 6.10 -7.73 -4.83
C GLY A 56 4.94 -8.15 -5.72
N ILE A 57 4.79 -9.45 -5.95
CA ILE A 57 3.61 -9.98 -6.66
C ILE A 57 2.33 -9.69 -5.88
N ILE A 58 2.34 -9.86 -4.55
CA ILE A 58 1.20 -9.54 -3.68
C ILE A 58 0.85 -8.04 -3.77
N GLU A 59 1.86 -7.17 -3.72
CA GLU A 59 1.68 -5.71 -3.84
C GLU A 59 1.09 -5.32 -5.20
N ILE A 60 1.53 -5.94 -6.29
CA ILE A 60 0.97 -5.74 -7.63
C ILE A 60 -0.52 -6.10 -7.65
N PHE A 61 -0.87 -7.30 -7.20
CA PHE A 61 -2.27 -7.72 -7.21
C PHE A 61 -3.14 -6.86 -6.30
N PHE A 62 -2.60 -6.44 -5.15
CA PHE A 62 -3.28 -5.51 -4.26
C PHE A 62 -3.50 -4.14 -4.92
N GLY A 63 -2.50 -3.62 -5.64
CA GLY A 63 -2.65 -2.40 -6.44
C GLY A 63 -3.72 -2.54 -7.53
N LEU A 64 -3.71 -3.64 -8.29
CA LEU A 64 -4.70 -3.90 -9.33
C LEU A 64 -6.13 -4.01 -8.76
N ALA A 65 -6.29 -4.47 -7.52
CA ALA A 65 -7.59 -4.54 -6.87
C ALA A 65 -8.28 -3.16 -6.79
N PHE A 66 -7.53 -2.06 -6.64
CA PHE A 66 -8.10 -0.69 -6.63
C PHE A 66 -8.77 -0.31 -7.96
N LEU A 67 -8.40 -0.93 -9.07
CA LEU A 67 -9.04 -0.73 -10.38
C LEU A 67 -10.34 -1.53 -10.50
N CYS A 68 -10.44 -2.66 -9.80
CA CYS A 68 -11.59 -3.56 -9.87
C CYS A 68 -12.68 -3.23 -8.83
N THR A 69 -12.31 -2.64 -7.69
CA THR A 69 -13.25 -2.39 -6.59
C THR A 69 -13.06 -1.02 -5.94
N THR A 70 -14.18 -0.44 -5.50
CA THR A 70 -14.25 0.85 -4.79
C THR A 70 -14.71 0.64 -3.35
N HIS A 71 -14.30 -0.47 -2.75
CA HIS A 71 -14.74 -0.82 -1.40
C HIS A 71 -13.89 -0.13 -0.32
N ARG A 72 -14.53 0.41 0.73
CA ARG A 72 -13.84 1.11 1.84
C ARG A 72 -12.80 0.24 2.57
N TYR A 73 -13.04 -1.08 2.63
CA TYR A 73 -12.11 -2.02 3.26
C TYR A 73 -10.76 -2.12 2.53
N LEU A 74 -10.73 -1.87 1.22
CA LEU A 74 -9.47 -1.86 0.47
C LEU A 74 -8.56 -0.71 0.93
N HIS A 75 -9.15 0.45 1.22
CA HIS A 75 -8.42 1.60 1.77
C HIS A 75 -7.97 1.36 3.20
N PHE A 76 -8.77 0.71 4.05
CA PHE A 76 -8.32 0.32 5.38
C PHE A 76 -7.17 -0.69 5.33
N LEU A 77 -7.23 -1.68 4.44
CA LEU A 77 -6.16 -2.64 4.24
C LEU A 77 -4.89 -1.96 3.73
N SER A 78 -5.02 -0.99 2.84
CA SER A 78 -3.89 -0.17 2.35
C SER A 78 -3.26 0.63 3.48
N ILE A 79 -4.04 1.32 4.31
CA ILE A 79 -3.54 2.07 5.47
C ILE A 79 -2.80 1.13 6.42
N PHE A 80 -3.40 0.00 6.77
CA PHE A 80 -2.79 -0.99 7.66
C PHE A 80 -1.49 -1.54 7.08
N GLY A 81 -1.50 -1.95 5.81
CA GLY A 81 -0.32 -2.47 5.11
C GLY A 81 0.83 -1.48 5.07
N LEU A 82 0.57 -0.21 4.74
CA LEU A 82 1.59 0.84 4.68
C LEU A 82 2.17 1.16 6.07
N ILE A 83 1.34 1.15 7.12
CA ILE A 83 1.83 1.30 8.50
C ILE A 83 2.72 0.11 8.88
N CYS A 84 2.30 -1.12 8.59
CA CYS A 84 3.10 -2.32 8.87
C CYS A 84 4.43 -2.30 8.11
N LEU A 85 4.42 -1.95 6.82
CA LEU A 85 5.62 -1.81 5.99
C LEU A 85 6.56 -0.73 6.56
N LEU A 86 6.02 0.42 6.95
CA LEU A 86 6.84 1.51 7.49
C LEU A 86 7.47 1.11 8.85
N ILE A 87 6.71 0.44 9.72
CA ILE A 87 7.25 -0.08 11.00
C ILE A 87 8.33 -1.13 10.73
N LEU A 88 8.08 -2.06 9.80
CA LEU A 88 9.04 -3.11 9.42
C LEU A 88 10.37 -2.48 8.96
N VAL A 89 10.31 -1.52 8.04
CA VAL A 89 11.50 -0.83 7.54
C VAL A 89 12.16 0.00 8.64
N ALA A 90 11.38 0.65 9.51
CA ALA A 90 11.92 1.43 10.62
C ALA A 90 12.70 0.57 11.63
N CYS A 91 12.23 -0.65 11.89
CA CYS A 91 12.91 -1.57 12.78
C CYS A 91 14.15 -2.22 12.14
N LEU A 92 14.08 -2.59 10.86
CA LEU A 92 15.11 -3.39 10.21
C LEU A 92 16.15 -2.57 9.45
N LEU A 93 15.74 -1.46 8.83
CA LEU A 93 16.55 -0.63 7.94
C LEU A 93 16.40 0.88 8.26
N PRO A 94 16.64 1.32 9.50
CA PRO A 94 16.32 2.68 9.96
C PRO A 94 17.03 3.79 9.15
N ASN A 95 18.23 3.52 8.61
CA ASN A 95 18.98 4.48 7.81
C ASN A 95 18.25 4.88 6.51
N THR A 96 17.39 4.01 5.98
CA THR A 96 16.60 4.30 4.77
C THR A 96 15.54 5.38 5.01
N LEU A 97 15.11 5.58 6.27
CA LEU A 97 14.07 6.55 6.63
C LEU A 97 14.49 8.01 6.45
N ILE A 98 15.80 8.30 6.53
CA ILE A 98 16.35 9.65 6.47
C ILE A 98 16.96 10.00 5.11
N GLY A 99 16.89 9.08 4.14
CA GLY A 99 17.34 9.33 2.77
C GLY A 99 16.52 10.42 2.08
N ALA A 100 17.08 11.05 1.04
CA ALA A 100 16.38 12.07 0.26
C ALA A 100 15.10 11.53 -0.42
N PHE A 101 15.11 10.25 -0.79
CA PHE A 101 13.98 9.52 -1.37
C PHE A 101 13.61 8.36 -0.45
N ASN A 102 13.09 8.68 0.73
CA ASN A 102 12.80 7.71 1.78
C ASN A 102 11.36 7.14 1.72
N PRO A 103 11.11 5.97 2.32
CA PRO A 103 9.80 5.35 2.35
C PRO A 103 8.79 6.11 3.23
N VAL A 104 9.22 6.95 4.17
CA VAL A 104 8.32 7.71 5.07
C VAL A 104 7.41 8.61 4.25
N VAL A 105 8.00 9.40 3.33
CA VAL A 105 7.26 10.35 2.50
C VAL A 105 6.21 9.64 1.64
N MET A 106 6.61 8.56 0.96
CA MET A 106 5.71 7.81 0.08
C MET A 106 4.56 7.13 0.85
N ASN A 107 4.86 6.44 1.95
CA ASN A 107 3.85 5.73 2.74
C ASN A 107 2.82 6.70 3.33
N ILE A 108 3.25 7.84 3.88
CA ILE A 108 2.35 8.86 4.42
C ILE A 108 1.45 9.45 3.31
N ALA A 109 2.00 9.72 2.12
CA ALA A 109 1.21 10.22 1.00
C ALA A 109 0.10 9.22 0.60
N MET A 110 0.43 7.94 0.47
CA MET A 110 -0.54 6.88 0.11
C MET A 110 -1.59 6.64 1.21
N ILE A 111 -1.19 6.71 2.49
CA ILE A 111 -2.11 6.66 3.64
C ILE A 111 -3.11 7.83 3.54
N ASN A 112 -2.61 9.05 3.31
CA ASN A 112 -3.46 10.24 3.20
C ASN A 112 -4.43 10.17 2.02
N LEU A 113 -4.02 9.61 0.87
CA LEU A 113 -4.94 9.33 -0.24
C LEU A 113 -6.07 8.37 0.18
N SER A 114 -5.73 7.31 0.92
CA SER A 114 -6.72 6.37 1.42
C SER A 114 -7.68 7.00 2.45
N ILE A 115 -7.18 7.86 3.33
CA ILE A 115 -8.00 8.62 4.28
C ILE A 115 -8.92 9.58 3.54
N LEU A 116 -8.41 10.32 2.55
CA LEU A 116 -9.19 11.26 1.75
C LEU A 116 -10.32 10.55 1.01
N TYR A 117 -10.06 9.35 0.46
CA TYR A 117 -11.09 8.53 -0.13
C TYR A 117 -12.22 8.21 0.86
N LEU A 118 -11.86 7.79 2.08
CA LEU A 118 -12.80 7.43 3.13
C LEU A 118 -13.65 8.63 3.59
N PHE A 119 -13.08 9.84 3.61
CA PHE A 119 -13.82 11.07 3.90
C PHE A 119 -14.78 11.46 2.77
N LEU A 120 -14.37 11.29 1.52
CA LEU A 120 -15.16 11.69 0.35
C LEU A 120 -16.27 10.68 0.00
N LYS A 121 -16.12 9.42 0.40
CA LYS A 121 -17.12 8.37 0.15
C LYS A 121 -18.25 8.49 1.18
N PRO A 122 -19.50 8.77 0.76
CA PRO A 122 -20.63 8.85 1.69
C PRO A 122 -20.74 7.55 2.47
N THR A 123 -20.69 7.63 3.80
CA THR A 123 -21.11 6.51 4.64
C THR A 123 -22.62 6.43 4.49
N GLN A 124 -23.15 5.40 3.85
CA GLN A 124 -24.58 5.13 3.86
C GLN A 124 -24.98 4.80 5.30
N VAL A 125 -25.29 5.82 6.10
CA VAL A 125 -26.05 5.65 7.33
C VAL A 125 -27.48 5.42 6.86
N GLN A 126 -27.88 4.15 6.83
CA GLN A 126 -29.25 3.76 6.59
C GLN A 126 -30.06 4.15 7.82
N ILE A 127 -30.66 5.34 7.80
CA ILE A 127 -31.65 5.72 8.81
C ILE A 127 -32.85 4.80 8.58
N PRO A 128 -33.23 3.94 9.54
CA PRO A 128 -34.45 3.17 9.40
C PRO A 128 -35.62 4.16 9.36
N ILE A 129 -36.34 4.21 8.24
CA ILE A 129 -37.60 4.94 8.19
C ILE A 129 -38.57 4.16 9.09
N PRO A 130 -39.12 4.77 10.15
CA PRO A 130 -40.13 4.08 10.95
C PRO A 130 -41.31 3.74 10.04
N LYS A 131 -41.70 2.47 10.02
CA LYS A 131 -42.98 2.07 9.41
C LYS A 131 -44.08 2.64 10.30
N ILE A 132 -44.84 3.58 9.74
CA ILE A 132 -46.04 4.17 10.34
C ILE A 132 -47.10 3.09 10.50
#